data_AF-A0A2V3IN85-F1
#
_entry.id   AF-A0A2V3IN85-F1
#
_cell.length_a   1.000
_cell.length_b   1.000
_cell.length_c   1.000
_cell.angle_alpha   90.00
_cell.angle_beta   90.00
_cell.angle_gamma   90.00
#
_symmetry.space_group_name_H-M   'P 1'
#
loop_
_entity.id
_entity.type
_entity.pdbx_description
1 polymer ?
#
loop_
_entity_poly.entity_id
_entity_poly.type
_entity_poly.pdbx_seq_one_letter_code
_entity_poly.pdbx_strand_id
1 'polypeptide(L)'
;MGNLELHLIKGTQIVLRGDDLIIGHIRIETLEIKKVPEILQRMQVSFQQNVSVPKAADAGQGKKESNTSDNKVEQYFIRDPDRYYIEICNCDILTA
;
A
#
# COMPACT_ATOMS: atom_id res chain seq x y z
N MET A 1 7.39 12.02 -16.86
CA MET A 1 8.25 10.93 -17.40
C MET A 1 8.59 10.04 -16.22
N GLY A 2 8.35 8.73 -16.34
CA GLY A 2 8.49 7.76 -15.24
C GLY A 2 9.91 7.18 -15.14
N ASN A 3 10.26 6.69 -13.95
CA ASN A 3 11.54 6.04 -13.59
C ASN A 3 11.41 4.51 -13.42
N LEU A 4 10.27 3.94 -13.83
CA LEU A 4 9.95 2.52 -13.68
C LEU A 4 9.47 1.96 -15.03
N GLU A 5 9.96 0.77 -15.38
CA GLU A 5 9.52 0.01 -16.55
C GLU A 5 9.02 -1.37 -16.12
N LEU A 6 7.80 -1.73 -16.54
CA LEU A 6 7.14 -3.00 -16.24
C LEU A 6 6.92 -3.77 -17.54
N HIS A 7 7.51 -4.96 -17.66
CA HIS A 7 7.38 -5.83 -18.82
C HIS A 7 6.35 -6.93 -18.53
N LEU A 8 5.32 -7.03 -19.37
CA LEU A 8 4.29 -8.08 -19.25
C LEU A 8 4.61 -9.22 -20.22
N ILE A 9 4.86 -10.41 -19.67
CA ILE A 9 5.08 -11.64 -20.45
C ILE A 9 3.84 -12.52 -20.32
N LYS A 10 3.20 -12.85 -21.45
CA LYS A 10 2.04 -13.74 -21.47
C LYS A 10 2.42 -15.14 -21.00
N GLY A 11 1.71 -15.66 -20.00
CA GLY A 11 1.95 -17.00 -19.46
C GLY A 11 0.83 -17.48 -18.55
N THR A 12 1.02 -18.66 -17.97
CA THR A 12 0.11 -19.20 -16.95
C THR A 12 0.37 -18.53 -15.61
N GLN A 13 -0.69 -18.04 -14.96
CA GLN A 13 -0.61 -17.41 -13.64
C GLN A 13 -0.05 -18.39 -12.61
N ILE A 14 0.99 -17.98 -11.88
CA ILE A 14 1.56 -18.71 -10.74
C ILE A 14 1.28 -17.91 -9.46
N VAL A 15 0.01 -17.58 -9.22
CA VAL A 15 -0.37 -16.78 -8.06
C VAL A 15 -0.73 -17.70 -6.89
N LEU A 16 -0.11 -17.44 -5.74
CA LEU A 16 -0.44 -18.08 -4.48
C LEU A 16 -1.89 -17.73 -4.11
N ARG A 17 -2.73 -18.74 -3.87
CA ARG A 17 -4.16 -18.58 -3.56
C ARG A 17 -4.45 -18.07 -2.13
N GLY A 18 -3.43 -17.61 -1.40
CA GLY A 18 -3.60 -17.20 -0.01
C GLY A 18 -4.41 -15.90 0.11
N ASP A 19 -5.28 -15.85 1.09
CA ASP A 19 -5.88 -14.62 1.63
C ASP A 19 -4.96 -13.98 2.70
N ASP A 20 -3.71 -14.45 2.79
CA ASP A 20 -2.77 -14.07 3.83
C ASP A 20 -2.19 -12.66 3.64
N LEU A 21 -1.88 -12.01 4.76
CA LEU A 21 -1.34 -10.64 4.84
C LEU A 21 0.12 -10.51 4.36
N ILE A 22 0.82 -11.63 4.14
CA ILE A 22 2.24 -11.67 3.76
C ILE A 22 2.38 -12.40 2.42
N ILE A 23 1.99 -11.71 1.35
CA ILE A 23 2.12 -12.18 -0.03
C ILE A 23 3.13 -11.27 -0.74
N GLY A 24 3.95 -11.85 -1.63
CA GLY A 24 4.85 -11.07 -2.48
C GLY A 24 4.08 -10.08 -3.34
N HIS A 25 4.42 -8.79 -3.23
CA HIS A 25 3.76 -7.71 -3.94
C HIS A 25 4.77 -6.67 -4.42
N ILE A 26 4.38 -5.91 -5.44
CA ILE A 26 5.11 -4.72 -5.88
C ILE A 26 4.60 -3.54 -5.07
N ARG A 27 5.49 -2.82 -4.40
CA ARG A 27 5.18 -1.57 -3.71
C ARG A 27 5.54 -0.38 -4.59
N ILE A 28 4.61 0.56 -4.73
CA ILE A 28 4.79 1.84 -5.42
C ILE A 28 4.49 2.97 -4.44
N GLU A 29 5.46 3.86 -4.24
CA GLU A 29 5.33 4.98 -3.32
C GLU A 29 4.75 6.22 -4.00
N THR A 30 3.95 6.98 -3.24
CA THR A 30 3.38 8.25 -3.71
C THR A 30 3.26 9.26 -2.58
N LEU A 31 3.58 10.52 -2.90
CA LEU A 31 3.34 11.66 -2.03
C LEU A 31 1.87 12.09 -2.02
N GLU A 32 1.07 11.60 -2.96
CA GLU A 32 -0.33 12.00 -3.17
C GLU A 32 -1.31 10.90 -2.74
N ILE A 33 -1.02 10.21 -1.62
CA ILE A 33 -1.77 9.03 -1.14
C ILE A 33 -3.27 9.28 -0.99
N LYS A 34 -3.67 10.51 -0.62
CA LYS A 34 -5.08 10.93 -0.47
C LYS A 34 -5.87 10.90 -1.78
N LYS A 35 -5.20 10.97 -2.94
CA LYS A 35 -5.85 10.92 -4.26
C LYS A 35 -6.07 9.49 -4.75
N VAL A 36 -5.38 8.51 -4.16
CA VAL A 36 -5.39 7.11 -4.62
C VAL A 36 -6.81 6.50 -4.61
N PRO A 37 -7.64 6.65 -3.54
CA PRO A 37 -9.00 6.10 -3.55
C PRO A 37 -9.86 6.63 -4.68
N GLU A 38 -9.81 7.94 -4.95
CA GLU A 38 -10.61 8.58 -6.00
C GLU A 38 -10.21 8.04 -7.39
N ILE A 39 -8.91 7.91 -7.64
CA ILE A 39 -8.37 7.38 -8.89
C ILE A 39 -8.78 5.91 -9.07
N LEU A 40 -8.62 5.08 -8.04
CA LEU A 40 -8.98 3.66 -8.09
C LEU A 40 -10.48 3.46 -8.32
N GLN A 41 -11.33 4.25 -7.65
CA GLN A 41 -12.78 4.24 -7.86
C GLN A 41 -13.15 4.64 -9.29
N ARG A 42 -12.53 5.70 -9.83
CA ARG A 42 -12.73 6.14 -11.22
C ARG A 42 -12.33 5.07 -12.22
N MET A 43 -11.28 4.31 -11.92
CA MET A 43 -10.81 3.18 -12.74
C MET A 43 -11.61 1.89 -12.52
N GLN A 44 -12.58 1.87 -11.59
CA GLN A 44 -13.35 0.68 -11.20
C GLN A 44 -12.46 -0.47 -10.69
N VAL A 45 -11.33 -0.14 -10.07
CA VAL A 45 -10.41 -1.11 -9.48
C VAL A 45 -10.77 -1.34 -8.02
N SER A 46 -10.99 -2.60 -7.66
CA SER A 46 -11.23 -3.01 -6.27
C SER A 46 -9.93 -2.90 -5.47
N PHE A 47 -10.01 -2.41 -4.23
CA PHE A 47 -8.86 -2.28 -3.36
C PHE A 47 -9.18 -2.61 -1.89
N GLN A 48 -8.15 -3.00 -1.15
CA GLN A 48 -8.18 -3.13 0.31
C GLN A 48 -7.30 -2.02 0.90
N GLN A 49 -7.74 -1.40 2.00
CA GLN A 49 -6.96 -0.37 2.67
C GLN A 49 -6.48 -0.89 4.02
N ASN A 50 -5.18 -0.75 4.28
CA ASN A 50 -4.60 -0.84 5.60
C ASN A 50 -4.10 0.54 6.04
N VAL A 51 -4.30 0.85 7.31
CA VAL A 51 -3.75 2.05 7.95
C VAL A 51 -2.89 1.57 9.11
N SER A 52 -1.58 1.73 8.99
CA SER A 52 -0.64 1.39 10.05
C SER A 52 -0.21 2.65 10.81
N VAL A 53 -0.18 2.52 12.14
CA VAL A 53 0.35 3.55 13.03
C VAL A 53 1.79 3.13 13.36
N PRO A 54 2.80 3.97 13.11
CA PRO A 54 4.18 3.69 13.53
C PRO A 54 4.18 3.46 15.03
N LYS A 55 4.73 2.33 15.48
CA LYS A 55 4.94 2.12 16.92
C LYS A 55 5.87 3.21 17.42
N ALA A 56 5.38 4.05 18.33
CA ALA A 56 6.25 4.95 19.08
C ALA A 56 7.37 4.11 19.71
N ALA A 57 8.62 4.58 19.61
CA ALA A 57 9.77 3.98 20.28
C ALA A 57 9.60 3.90 21.82
N ASP A 58 8.57 4.56 22.37
CA ASP A 58 8.28 4.70 23.79
C ASP A 58 7.01 3.96 24.24
N ALA A 59 6.81 2.71 23.80
CA ALA A 59 5.68 1.85 24.20
C ALA A 59 5.66 1.44 25.71
N GLY A 60 6.29 2.23 26.59
CA GLY A 60 6.32 2.05 28.03
C GLY A 60 5.71 3.20 28.85
N GLN A 61 5.35 4.33 28.25
CA GLN A 61 4.67 5.42 28.96
C GLN A 61 3.38 5.77 28.24
N GLY A 62 2.25 5.36 28.83
CA GLY A 62 0.90 5.62 28.34
C GLY A 62 0.58 7.12 28.24
N LYS A 63 1.13 7.80 27.25
CA LYS A 63 0.64 9.07 26.74
C LYS A 63 -0.25 8.73 25.55
N LYS A 64 -1.51 9.20 25.60
CA LYS A 64 -2.44 9.14 24.47
C LYS A 64 -1.72 9.72 23.25
N GLU A 65 -1.46 8.86 22.26
CA GLU A 65 -0.98 9.28 20.96
C GLU A 65 -1.95 10.32 20.41
N SER A 66 -1.47 11.53 20.15
CA SER A 66 -2.25 12.50 19.41
C SER A 66 -2.45 11.91 18.01
N ASN A 67 -3.69 11.59 17.67
CA ASN A 67 -4.16 11.14 16.35
C ASN A 67 -3.99 12.23 15.27
N THR A 68 -2.86 12.93 15.23
CA THR A 68 -2.50 13.80 14.12
C THR A 68 -2.23 12.89 12.93
N SER A 69 -2.95 13.13 11.83
CA SER A 69 -2.86 12.41 10.56
C SER A 69 -1.44 12.34 9.97
N ASP A 70 -0.52 13.14 10.49
CA ASP A 70 0.79 13.37 9.90
C ASP A 70 1.76 12.21 10.05
N ASN A 71 1.47 11.25 10.95
CA ASN A 71 2.29 10.06 11.16
C ASN A 71 1.61 8.75 10.74
N LYS A 72 0.51 8.78 9.97
CA LYS A 72 -0.17 7.54 9.55
C LYS A 72 0.35 7.06 8.19
N VAL A 73 0.68 5.78 8.14
CA VAL A 73 1.01 5.11 6.89
C VAL A 73 -0.26 4.50 6.32
N GLU A 74 -0.66 5.01 5.16
CA GLU A 74 -1.80 4.55 4.39
C GLU A 74 -1.30 3.63 3.27
N GLN A 75 -1.92 2.47 3.16
CA GLN A 75 -1.53 1.41 2.23
C GLN A 75 -2.78 0.93 1.51
N TYR A 76 -2.75 0.98 0.17
CA TYR A 76 -3.82 0.48 -0.68
C TYR A 76 -3.32 -0.73 -1.47
N PHE A 77 -3.94 -1.89 -1.23
CA PHE A 77 -3.64 -3.12 -1.94
C PHE A 77 -4.66 -3.33 -3.06
N ILE A 78 -4.15 -3.51 -4.28
CA ILE A 78 -4.94 -3.84 -5.46
C ILE A 78 -4.51 -5.19 -6.02
N ARG A 79 -5.44 -5.83 -6.72
CA ARG A 79 -5.21 -7.05 -7.48
C ARG A 79 -5.27 -6.71 -8.95
N ASP A 80 -4.21 -7.02 -9.67
CA ASP A 80 -4.25 -6.94 -11.13
C ASP A 80 -5.14 -8.07 -11.71
N PRO A 81 -5.45 -8.05 -13.02
CA PRO A 81 -6.25 -9.10 -13.66
C PRO A 81 -5.67 -10.51 -13.54
N ASP A 82 -4.34 -10.61 -13.38
CA ASP A 82 -3.62 -11.86 -13.20
C ASP A 82 -3.46 -12.25 -11.71
N ARG A 83 -4.07 -11.48 -10.80
CA ARG A 83 -4.14 -11.65 -9.34
C ARG A 83 -2.85 -11.34 -8.58
N TYR A 84 -1.87 -10.71 -9.20
CA TYR A 84 -0.71 -10.17 -8.49
C TYR A 84 -1.14 -8.99 -7.61
N TYR A 85 -0.53 -8.91 -6.43
CA TYR A 85 -0.75 -7.81 -5.51
C TYR A 85 0.17 -6.63 -5.86
N ILE A 86 -0.43 -5.45 -5.89
CA ILE A 86 0.30 -4.18 -5.97
C ILE A 86 -0.13 -3.34 -4.76
N GLU A 87 0.83 -2.76 -4.07
CA GLU A 87 0.61 -1.87 -2.94
C GLU A 87 0.96 -0.44 -3.36
N ILE A 88 0.07 0.51 -3.09
CA ILE A 88 0.32 1.95 -3.19
C ILE A 88 0.36 2.53 -1.78
N CYS A 89 1.46 3.19 -1.41
CA CYS A 89 1.67 3.65 -0.03
C CYS A 89 2.45 4.97 0.09
N ASN A 90 2.44 5.56 1.29
CA ASN A 90 3.23 6.74 1.68
C ASN A 90 4.28 6.38 2.75
N CYS A 91 5.04 5.30 2.55
CA CYS A 91 5.98 4.80 3.53
C CYS A 91 7.23 5.69 3.78
N ASP A 92 7.46 6.72 2.97
CA ASP A 92 8.50 7.73 3.22
C ASP A 92 8.37 8.39 4.62
N ILE A 93 7.18 8.38 5.21
CA ILE A 93 6.95 8.88 6.58
C ILE A 93 7.72 8.05 7.63
N LEU A 94 8.11 6.81 7.32
CA LEU A 94 8.83 5.91 8.22
C LEU A 94 10.36 5.98 8.09
N THR A 95 10.88 6.61 7.05
CA THR A 95 12.33 6.66 6.74
C THR A 95 12.96 8.02 7.01
N ALA A 96 12.18 8.99 7.51
CA ALA A 96 12.62 10.33 7.91
C ALA A 96 13.35 10.35 9.26
#